data_AF-A0A821G687-F1
#
_entry.id   AF-A0A821G687-F1
#
_cell.length_a   1.000
_cell.length_b   1.000
_cell.length_c   1.000
_cell.angle_alpha   90.00
_cell.angle_beta   90.00
_cell.angle_gamma   90.00
#
_symmetry.space_group_name_H-M   'P 1'
#
loop_
_entity.id
_entity.type
_entity.pdbx_description
1 polymer ?
#
loop_
_entity_poly.entity_id
_entity_poly.type
_entity_poly.pdbx_seq_one_letter_code
_entity_poly.pdbx_strand_id
1 'polypeptide(L)'
;MTSETFTTNFLSNIGFINNYKNIYGLTGTLGSEKAKEVLKDVYNVDLVNVPQLRQKQYLELETIVTQDETKWVEQICSTVSIETKKDRGVLIICENIAHANKLGDLLKTQHRSTAVKLYTMNNMNQEKHVEKILPGEIIIATNLAGRGTDIRTDEIEEFGGLHVILTFMPNNQRVEDQAFGRTARQGKRGTGLMILNSMNLIDYNHINTTEVKLQRDIIESNMLNEFQNNELKLIQIKDKLFKQFCTFLNEEIRHDIRYNQGCFQTSLNAVTDVFKTVMPTVYETNIIAAAEEQWAMFLRKLDDDTIPSDHAEEECNKLIDLLRKDYKEEEIIKNSYYYTVIANDIIMNDWSIRNSSKAKRALSHFEKAVQLDEAASGAAHLGIAWCALIIQDENYKKKALESFEKSLKILSNEMAMLNSMQLLLEQKQPTFTDSELYKQLMTKVTILGTYLNSVQGNIGAIKKSLRLIDLIEIKQQSNSNVLEKIEYYYERERNSNKKLEIKMDKQTDYTLIFNDLTWREDSGTIDQALITINNAYY
;
A
#
# COMPACT_ATOMS: atom_id res chain seq x y z
N MET A 1 -13.16 5.94 10.79
CA MET A 1 -11.68 5.99 10.81
C MET A 1 -11.23 5.40 9.49
N THR A 2 -10.52 6.17 8.67
CA THR A 2 -9.80 5.63 7.51
C THR A 2 -8.68 4.74 8.05
N SER A 3 -8.42 3.59 7.40
CA SER A 3 -7.22 2.79 7.67
C SER A 3 -6.00 3.70 7.55
N GLU A 4 -5.24 3.88 8.62
CA GLU A 4 -3.98 4.64 8.55
C GLU A 4 -3.02 3.89 7.61
N THR A 5 -2.51 4.58 6.60
CA THR A 5 -1.45 4.06 5.73
C THR A 5 -0.11 4.36 6.40
N PHE A 6 0.62 3.31 6.77
CA PHE A 6 1.93 3.42 7.39
C PHE A 6 3.04 3.33 6.33
N THR A 7 4.01 4.26 6.38
CA THR A 7 5.20 4.20 5.53
C THR A 7 6.19 3.22 6.13
N THR A 8 6.29 2.02 5.56
CA THR A 8 7.24 0.98 5.98
C THR A 8 8.60 1.09 5.25
N ASN A 9 8.58 1.61 4.02
CA ASN A 9 9.75 1.69 3.15
C ASN A 9 10.01 3.14 2.78
N PHE A 10 11.26 3.59 2.93
CA PHE A 10 11.68 4.93 2.54
C PHE A 10 12.86 4.83 1.58
N LEU A 11 12.74 5.48 0.43
CA LEU A 11 13.86 5.66 -0.49
C LEU A 11 13.70 7.00 -1.19
N SER A 12 14.59 7.92 -0.89
CA SER A 12 14.59 9.21 -1.58
C SER A 12 15.19 9.08 -2.99
N ASN A 13 14.85 9.99 -3.90
CA ASN A 13 15.52 10.06 -5.22
C ASN A 13 17.03 10.29 -5.07
N ILE A 14 17.44 10.98 -4.01
CA ILE A 14 18.85 11.23 -3.69
C ILE A 14 19.53 9.91 -3.31
N GLY A 15 18.97 9.18 -2.34
CA GLY A 15 19.44 7.87 -1.91
C GLY A 15 19.45 6.85 -3.04
N PHE A 16 18.40 6.83 -3.87
CA PHE A 16 18.33 5.94 -5.04
C PHE A 16 19.45 6.19 -6.03
N ILE A 17 19.70 7.45 -6.42
CA ILE A 17 20.76 7.80 -7.37
C ILE A 17 22.15 7.58 -6.76
N ASN A 18 22.34 7.90 -5.48
CA ASN A 18 23.61 7.71 -4.78
C ASN A 18 24.01 6.24 -4.58
N ASN A 19 23.09 5.29 -4.79
CA ASN A 19 23.40 3.87 -4.81
C ASN A 19 24.09 3.40 -6.11
N TYR A 20 24.09 4.21 -7.17
CA TYR A 20 24.80 3.88 -8.40
C TYR A 20 26.30 4.14 -8.26
N LYS A 21 27.12 3.21 -8.75
CA LYS A 21 28.59 3.34 -8.72
C LYS A 21 29.09 4.57 -9.48
N ASN A 22 28.46 4.87 -10.61
CA ASN A 22 28.80 6.01 -11.45
C ASN A 22 27.52 6.80 -11.77
N ILE A 23 27.56 8.11 -11.60
CA ILE A 23 26.43 9.01 -11.90
C ILE A 23 26.84 9.91 -13.06
N TYR A 24 26.05 9.86 -14.14
CA TYR A 24 26.21 10.75 -15.29
C TYR A 24 24.87 11.41 -15.59
N GLY A 25 24.89 12.72 -15.82
CA GLY A 25 23.70 13.50 -16.12
C GLY A 25 23.96 14.45 -17.29
N LEU A 26 22.95 14.60 -18.15
CA LEU A 26 22.97 15.56 -19.25
C LEU A 26 21.77 16.50 -19.09
N THR A 27 22.03 17.79 -19.17
CA THR A 27 20.97 18.80 -19.15
C THR A 27 21.37 20.01 -19.96
N GLY A 28 20.40 20.64 -20.61
CA GLY A 28 20.61 21.90 -21.31
C GLY A 28 20.72 23.10 -20.37
N THR A 29 20.23 22.97 -19.14
CA THR A 29 20.23 24.06 -18.14
C THR A 29 20.56 23.51 -16.76
N LEU A 30 21.56 24.09 -16.11
CA LEU A 30 21.92 23.74 -14.73
C LEU A 30 21.16 24.62 -13.70
N GLY A 31 20.62 25.76 -14.13
CA GLY A 31 19.92 26.71 -13.27
C GLY A 31 20.86 27.75 -12.65
N SER A 32 20.40 28.36 -11.55
CA SER A 32 21.15 29.35 -10.78
C SER A 32 22.44 28.75 -10.19
N GLU A 33 23.37 29.61 -9.77
CA GLU A 33 24.63 29.14 -9.19
C GLU A 33 24.39 28.32 -7.91
N LYS A 34 23.41 28.74 -7.09
CA LYS A 34 23.00 27.99 -5.91
C LYS A 34 22.47 26.59 -6.25
N ALA A 35 21.66 26.46 -7.31
CA ALA A 35 21.18 25.15 -7.76
C ALA A 35 22.33 24.23 -8.22
N LYS A 36 23.37 24.80 -8.85
CA LYS A 36 24.59 24.07 -9.23
C LYS A 36 25.37 23.57 -8.03
N GLU A 37 25.56 24.43 -7.02
CA GLU A 37 26.22 24.05 -5.76
C GLU A 37 25.47 22.91 -5.09
N VAL A 38 24.15 23.03 -4.92
CA VAL A 38 23.30 21.97 -4.35
C VAL A 38 23.46 20.66 -5.12
N LEU A 39 23.46 20.71 -6.45
CA LEU A 39 23.60 19.51 -7.28
C LEU A 39 24.97 18.83 -7.10
N LYS A 40 26.04 19.63 -7.03
CA LYS A 40 27.40 19.14 -6.75
C LYS A 40 27.47 18.50 -5.37
N ASP A 41 26.95 19.17 -4.35
CA ASP A 41 27.01 18.71 -2.96
C ASP A 41 26.19 17.42 -2.73
N VAL A 42 25.00 17.35 -3.31
CA VAL A 42 24.05 16.24 -3.08
C VAL A 42 24.50 14.94 -3.76
N TYR A 43 25.03 15.03 -4.99
CA TYR A 43 25.40 13.87 -5.79
C TYR A 43 26.92 13.66 -5.92
N ASN A 44 27.73 14.56 -5.35
CA ASN A 44 29.18 14.54 -5.46
C ASN A 44 29.66 14.42 -6.92
N VAL A 45 29.13 15.27 -7.80
CA VAL A 45 29.42 15.27 -9.24
C VAL A 45 30.08 16.57 -9.69
N ASP A 46 30.95 16.48 -10.69
CA ASP A 46 31.48 17.65 -11.39
C ASP A 46 30.51 18.17 -12.44
N LEU A 47 30.53 19.49 -12.65
CA LEU A 47 29.72 20.15 -13.67
C LEU A 47 30.63 20.70 -14.76
N VAL A 48 30.44 20.20 -15.98
CA VAL A 48 31.18 20.61 -17.17
C VAL A 48 30.23 21.24 -18.17
N ASN A 49 30.54 22.47 -18.60
CA ASN A 49 29.80 23.14 -19.66
C ASN A 49 30.39 22.75 -21.02
N VAL A 50 29.61 22.05 -21.85
CA VAL A 50 30.02 21.68 -23.20
C VAL A 50 29.69 22.83 -24.16
N PRO A 51 30.67 23.36 -24.91
CA PRO A 51 30.42 24.46 -25.84
C PRO A 51 29.45 24.06 -26.95
N GLN A 52 28.65 25.01 -27.41
CA GLN A 52 27.72 24.80 -28.51
C GLN A 52 28.47 24.66 -29.84
N LEU A 53 27.98 23.79 -30.73
CA LEU A 53 28.53 23.63 -32.08
C LEU A 53 28.46 24.92 -32.91
N ARG A 54 27.42 25.72 -32.70
CA ARG A 54 27.15 26.98 -33.41
C ARG A 54 26.67 28.04 -32.42
N GLN A 55 27.05 29.29 -32.65
CA GLN A 55 26.63 30.42 -31.81
C GLN A 55 25.12 30.67 -31.94
N LYS A 56 24.42 30.73 -30.79
CA LYS A 56 22.98 31.02 -30.71
C LYS A 56 22.68 32.42 -31.27
N GLN A 57 21.74 32.53 -32.23
CA GLN A 57 21.23 33.82 -32.73
C GLN A 57 19.89 34.15 -32.05
N TYR A 58 19.96 34.50 -30.77
CA TYR A 58 18.79 34.72 -29.92
C TYR A 58 18.70 36.19 -29.50
N LEU A 59 17.49 36.75 -29.58
CA LEU A 59 17.16 38.08 -29.05
C LEU A 59 16.02 37.97 -28.05
N GLU A 60 16.28 38.33 -26.79
CA GLU A 60 15.25 38.53 -25.77
C GLU A 60 14.65 39.93 -25.94
N LEU A 61 13.34 40.00 -26.12
CA LEU A 61 12.57 41.24 -26.21
C LEU A 61 12.19 41.73 -24.81
N GLU A 62 11.98 43.02 -24.68
CA GLU A 62 11.56 43.63 -23.40
C GLU A 62 10.23 43.05 -22.92
N THR A 63 10.21 42.59 -21.66
CA THR A 63 9.02 42.01 -21.03
C THR A 63 7.88 43.01 -20.96
N ILE A 64 6.67 42.54 -21.28
CA ILE A 64 5.45 43.34 -21.23
C ILE A 64 4.65 42.93 -20.00
N VAL A 65 4.34 43.89 -19.13
CA VAL A 65 3.50 43.67 -17.95
C VAL A 65 2.13 44.31 -18.18
N THR A 66 1.06 43.51 -18.09
CA THR A 66 -0.32 43.94 -18.27
C THR A 66 -1.04 44.01 -16.93
N GLN A 67 -2.04 44.88 -16.82
CA GLN A 67 -2.70 45.20 -15.54
C GLN A 67 -3.70 44.14 -15.06
N ASP A 68 -4.40 43.49 -16.00
CA ASP A 68 -5.46 42.53 -15.73
C ASP A 68 -5.39 41.34 -16.70
N GLU A 69 -6.20 40.31 -16.43
CA GLU A 69 -6.23 39.09 -17.24
C GLU A 69 -6.77 39.34 -18.66
N THR A 70 -7.68 40.31 -18.82
CA THR A 70 -8.25 40.64 -20.14
C THR A 70 -7.18 41.26 -21.05
N LYS A 71 -6.46 42.28 -20.59
CA LYS A 71 -5.35 42.90 -21.32
C LYS A 71 -4.21 41.93 -21.53
N TRP A 72 -3.96 41.03 -20.58
CA TRP A 72 -2.96 39.97 -20.73
C TRP A 72 -3.26 39.08 -21.93
N VAL A 73 -4.51 38.58 -22.03
CA VAL A 73 -4.96 37.79 -23.18
C VAL A 73 -4.92 38.60 -24.48
N GLU A 74 -5.42 39.84 -24.47
CA GLU A 74 -5.41 40.72 -25.64
C GLU A 74 -3.99 40.99 -26.15
N GLN A 75 -3.04 41.22 -25.23
CA GLN A 75 -1.64 41.48 -25.56
C GLN A 75 -0.96 40.25 -26.17
N ILE A 76 -1.24 39.05 -25.64
CA ILE A 76 -0.75 37.78 -26.20
C ILE A 76 -1.30 37.61 -27.63
N CYS A 77 -2.62 37.72 -27.82
CA CYS A 77 -3.25 37.56 -29.13
C CYS A 77 -2.78 38.60 -30.16
N SER A 78 -2.60 39.86 -29.73
CA SER A 78 -2.06 40.94 -30.57
C SER A 78 -0.63 40.63 -31.02
N THR A 79 0.23 40.20 -30.09
CA THR A 79 1.62 39.82 -30.40
C THR A 79 1.68 38.64 -31.36
N VAL A 80 0.87 37.61 -31.12
CA VAL A 80 0.75 36.44 -32.01
C VAL A 80 0.32 36.89 -33.41
N SER A 81 -0.66 37.79 -33.51
CA SER A 81 -1.13 38.32 -34.79
C SER A 81 -0.06 39.11 -35.54
N ILE A 82 0.80 39.86 -34.83
CA ILE A 82 1.89 40.63 -35.44
C ILE A 82 2.96 39.70 -35.99
N GLU A 83 3.36 38.68 -35.22
CA GLU A 83 4.44 37.77 -35.62
C GLU A 83 4.00 36.77 -36.69
N THR A 84 2.76 36.27 -36.62
CA THR A 84 2.21 35.40 -37.68
C THR A 84 2.00 36.14 -39.00
N LYS A 85 1.68 37.44 -38.98
CA LYS A 85 1.64 38.29 -40.20
C LYS A 85 3.01 38.45 -40.87
N LYS A 86 4.10 38.24 -40.13
CA LYS A 86 5.48 38.21 -40.67
C LYS A 86 5.90 36.80 -41.11
N ASP A 87 4.96 35.85 -41.17
CA ASP A 87 5.21 34.45 -41.49
C ASP A 87 6.14 33.72 -40.50
N ARG A 88 6.31 34.25 -39.29
CA ARG A 88 7.04 33.58 -38.21
C ARG A 88 6.16 32.53 -37.54
N GLY A 89 6.81 31.45 -37.10
CA GLY A 89 6.18 30.50 -36.20
C GLY A 89 6.21 30.99 -34.75
N VAL A 90 5.13 30.75 -34.00
CA VAL A 90 4.98 31.21 -32.61
C VAL A 90 4.78 30.02 -31.67
N LEU A 91 5.52 29.99 -30.56
CA LEU A 91 5.34 29.05 -29.46
C LEU A 91 4.91 29.82 -28.20
N ILE A 92 3.72 29.54 -27.70
CA ILE A 92 3.17 30.11 -26.47
C ILE A 92 3.32 29.08 -25.35
N ILE A 93 3.98 29.45 -24.26
CA ILE A 93 4.19 28.58 -23.10
C ILE A 93 3.37 29.13 -21.93
N CYS A 94 2.37 28.33 -21.53
CA CYS A 94 1.45 28.62 -20.45
C CYS A 94 1.83 27.90 -19.16
N GLU A 95 1.46 28.50 -18.03
CA GLU A 95 1.63 27.90 -16.70
C GLU A 95 0.73 26.66 -16.55
N ASN A 96 -0.58 26.85 -16.82
CA ASN A 96 -1.62 25.88 -16.53
C ASN A 96 -2.38 25.47 -17.80
N ILE A 97 -2.96 24.26 -17.78
CA ILE A 97 -3.77 23.72 -18.90
C ILE A 97 -4.99 24.61 -19.18
N ALA A 98 -5.59 25.20 -18.14
CA ALA A 98 -6.73 26.11 -18.28
C ALA A 98 -6.40 27.35 -19.14
N HIS A 99 -5.25 27.99 -18.90
CA HIS A 99 -4.80 29.13 -19.71
C HIS A 99 -4.47 28.71 -21.16
N ALA A 100 -3.83 27.54 -21.34
CA ALA A 100 -3.56 27.00 -22.67
C ALA A 100 -4.84 26.75 -23.49
N ASN A 101 -5.88 26.17 -22.86
CA ASN A 101 -7.17 25.95 -23.51
C ASN A 101 -7.88 27.27 -23.85
N LYS A 102 -7.94 28.21 -22.90
CA LYS A 102 -8.56 29.54 -23.11
C LYS A 102 -7.92 30.29 -24.28
N LEU A 103 -6.59 30.34 -24.33
CA LEU A 103 -5.86 30.96 -25.45
C LEU A 103 -6.04 30.18 -26.76
N GLY A 104 -6.08 28.85 -26.70
CA GLY A 104 -6.32 28.00 -27.85
C GLY A 104 -7.67 28.25 -28.52
N ASP A 105 -8.73 28.37 -27.74
CA ASP A 105 -10.07 28.64 -28.27
C ASP A 105 -10.15 30.02 -28.91
N LEU A 106 -9.58 31.05 -28.25
CA LEU A 106 -9.53 32.41 -28.80
C LEU A 106 -8.72 32.47 -30.10
N LEU A 107 -7.52 31.91 -30.13
CA LEU A 107 -6.67 31.95 -31.32
C LEU A 107 -7.23 31.14 -32.49
N LYS A 108 -7.97 30.05 -32.22
CA LYS A 108 -8.69 29.29 -33.27
C LYS A 108 -9.84 30.07 -33.90
N THR A 109 -10.38 31.08 -33.23
CA THR A 109 -11.40 31.98 -33.80
C THR A 109 -10.77 33.12 -34.63
N GLN A 110 -9.59 33.58 -34.24
CA GLN A 110 -8.88 34.70 -34.89
C GLN A 110 -8.01 34.26 -36.08
N HIS A 111 -7.49 33.03 -36.04
CA HIS A 111 -6.63 32.45 -37.07
C HIS A 111 -7.28 31.22 -37.69
N ARG A 112 -6.70 30.70 -38.78
CA ARG A 112 -7.13 29.40 -39.34
C ARG A 112 -6.97 28.33 -38.28
N SER A 113 -8.04 27.61 -37.93
CA SER A 113 -8.00 26.62 -36.84
C SER A 113 -6.97 25.51 -37.06
N THR A 114 -6.60 25.21 -38.31
CA THR A 114 -5.53 24.26 -38.66
C THR A 114 -4.12 24.75 -38.36
N ALA A 115 -3.91 26.06 -38.23
CA ALA A 115 -2.63 26.67 -37.91
C ALA A 115 -2.35 26.73 -36.40
N VAL A 116 -3.36 26.48 -35.56
CA VAL A 116 -3.24 26.51 -34.09
C VAL A 116 -3.17 25.10 -33.54
N LYS A 117 -2.01 24.74 -32.99
CA LYS A 117 -1.71 23.43 -32.42
C LYS A 117 -1.66 23.54 -30.90
N LEU A 118 -2.55 22.81 -30.23
CA LEU A 118 -2.58 22.73 -28.77
C LEU A 118 -1.82 21.48 -28.31
N TYR A 119 -0.83 21.68 -27.46
CA TYR A 119 0.05 20.65 -26.92
C TYR A 119 0.04 20.72 -25.39
N THR A 120 -1.01 20.16 -24.76
CA THR A 120 -1.21 20.22 -23.31
C THR A 120 -0.86 18.91 -22.60
N MET A 121 -0.67 17.81 -23.35
CA MET A 121 -0.32 16.50 -22.80
C MET A 121 0.78 15.83 -23.63
N ASN A 122 1.68 15.10 -22.98
CA ASN A 122 2.71 14.29 -23.64
C ASN A 122 2.12 12.97 -24.14
N ASN A 123 1.26 13.04 -25.15
CA ASN A 123 0.77 11.87 -25.89
C ASN A 123 1.49 11.79 -27.24
N MET A 124 1.96 10.60 -27.64
CA MET A 124 2.75 10.41 -28.87
C MET A 124 2.11 10.99 -30.14
N ASN A 125 0.78 11.03 -30.21
CA ASN A 125 0.07 11.61 -31.35
C ASN A 125 0.23 13.14 -31.41
N GLN A 126 0.21 13.83 -30.25
CA GLN A 126 0.42 15.28 -30.21
C GLN A 126 1.87 15.64 -30.53
N GLU A 127 2.85 14.81 -30.16
CA GLU A 127 4.28 15.07 -30.41
C GLU A 127 4.58 15.16 -31.91
N LYS A 128 4.08 14.19 -32.70
CA LYS A 128 4.25 14.18 -34.16
C LYS A 128 3.73 15.44 -34.85
N HIS A 129 2.71 16.08 -34.28
CA HIS A 129 2.13 17.30 -34.83
C HIS A 129 2.96 18.57 -34.52
N VAL A 130 3.93 18.48 -33.59
CA VAL A 130 4.69 19.62 -33.05
C VAL A 130 6.18 19.57 -33.42
N GLU A 131 6.68 18.47 -34.00
CA GLU A 131 8.07 18.31 -34.47
C GLU A 131 8.52 19.30 -35.56
N LYS A 132 7.58 19.99 -36.20
CA LYS A 132 7.85 20.99 -37.24
C LYS A 132 6.82 22.11 -37.13
N ILE A 133 7.31 23.32 -37.29
CA ILE A 133 6.47 24.52 -37.36
C ILE A 133 6.60 25.14 -38.76
N LEU A 134 5.45 25.44 -39.37
CA LEU A 134 5.34 26.09 -40.68
C LEU A 134 5.15 27.60 -40.53
N PRO A 135 5.35 28.38 -41.62
CA PRO A 135 5.07 29.82 -41.62
C PRO A 135 3.66 30.16 -41.11
N GLY A 136 3.60 31.09 -40.15
CA GLY A 136 2.35 31.54 -39.54
C GLY A 136 1.64 30.53 -38.61
N GLU A 137 2.25 29.38 -38.31
CA GLU A 137 1.71 28.43 -37.34
C GLU A 137 1.94 28.88 -35.88
N ILE A 138 1.02 28.46 -35.02
CA ILE A 138 1.01 28.76 -33.60
C ILE A 138 0.96 27.44 -32.82
N ILE A 139 1.92 27.23 -31.94
CA ILE A 139 1.93 26.12 -30.98
C ILE A 139 1.66 26.69 -29.59
N ILE A 140 0.70 26.11 -28.88
CA ILE A 140 0.38 26.47 -27.49
C ILE A 140 0.70 25.27 -26.62
N ALA A 141 1.63 25.44 -25.69
CA ALA A 141 2.11 24.38 -24.80
C ALA A 141 1.99 24.80 -23.33
N THR A 142 1.95 23.82 -22.43
CA THR A 142 2.23 24.08 -21.01
C THR A 142 3.72 23.87 -20.72
N ASN A 143 4.23 24.38 -19.60
CA ASN A 143 5.63 24.21 -19.19
C ASN A 143 6.13 22.75 -19.23
N LEU A 144 5.25 21.79 -18.94
CA LEU A 144 5.56 20.35 -18.92
C LEU A 144 5.47 19.69 -20.31
N ALA A 145 4.76 20.32 -21.23
CA ALA A 145 4.41 19.74 -22.50
C ALA A 145 5.47 20.11 -23.57
N GLY A 146 6.03 19.09 -24.25
CA GLY A 146 6.95 19.25 -25.39
C GLY A 146 8.39 19.11 -24.94
N ARG A 147 8.59 18.63 -23.70
CA ARG A 147 9.90 18.28 -23.17
C ARG A 147 10.40 17.02 -23.86
N GLY A 148 11.47 17.16 -24.65
CA GLY A 148 12.05 16.08 -25.44
C GLY A 148 11.79 16.20 -26.94
N THR A 149 10.79 16.97 -27.36
CA THR A 149 10.51 17.24 -28.78
C THR A 149 11.35 18.40 -29.29
N ASP A 150 12.08 18.19 -30.39
CA ASP A 150 12.78 19.26 -31.11
C ASP A 150 11.88 19.84 -32.20
N ILE A 151 11.57 21.14 -32.09
CA ILE A 151 10.71 21.83 -33.06
C ILE A 151 11.60 22.29 -34.21
N ARG A 152 11.45 21.65 -35.38
CA ARG A 152 12.17 22.05 -36.60
C ARG A 152 11.60 23.35 -37.15
N THR A 153 12.48 24.34 -37.31
CA THR A 153 12.14 25.70 -37.73
C THR A 153 12.66 26.06 -39.13
N ASP A 154 13.14 25.10 -39.92
CA ASP A 154 13.85 25.35 -41.20
C ASP A 154 13.07 26.25 -42.18
N GLU A 155 11.75 26.16 -42.20
CA GLU A 155 10.88 26.92 -43.12
C GLU A 155 10.52 28.32 -42.61
N ILE A 156 10.86 28.65 -41.37
CA ILE A 156 10.57 29.97 -40.77
C ILE A 156 11.82 30.79 -40.49
N GLU A 157 13.01 30.27 -40.80
CA GLU A 157 14.29 30.94 -40.53
C GLU A 157 14.45 32.26 -41.29
N GLU A 158 13.99 32.31 -42.54
CA GLU A 158 14.05 33.54 -43.35
C GLU A 158 13.21 34.67 -42.77
N PHE A 159 12.14 34.32 -42.05
CA PHE A 159 11.23 35.25 -41.37
C PHE A 159 11.70 35.65 -39.96
N GLY A 160 12.85 35.14 -39.49
CA GLY A 160 13.38 35.43 -38.14
C GLY A 160 13.19 34.29 -37.13
N GLY A 161 12.82 33.10 -37.62
CA GLY A 161 12.74 31.88 -36.82
C GLY A 161 11.62 31.88 -35.77
N LEU A 162 11.70 30.95 -34.83
CA LEU A 162 10.66 30.71 -33.83
C LEU A 162 10.59 31.85 -32.81
N HIS A 163 9.40 32.43 -32.64
CA HIS A 163 9.10 33.38 -31.58
C HIS A 163 8.50 32.66 -30.37
N VAL A 164 9.13 32.77 -29.20
CA VAL A 164 8.66 32.14 -27.96
C VAL A 164 8.04 33.20 -27.07
N ILE A 165 6.78 32.98 -26.68
CA ILE A 165 6.04 33.81 -25.72
C ILE A 165 5.88 33.02 -24.43
N LEU A 166 6.48 33.50 -23.35
CA LEU A 166 6.28 32.97 -22.01
C LEU A 166 5.22 33.81 -21.28
N THR A 167 4.13 33.18 -20.84
CA THR A 167 2.95 33.92 -20.37
C THR A 167 2.88 34.10 -18.85
N PHE A 168 3.89 33.62 -18.12
CA PHE A 168 3.97 33.68 -16.66
C PHE A 168 5.42 33.89 -16.22
N MET A 169 5.62 34.31 -14.97
CA MET A 169 6.94 34.43 -14.37
C MET A 169 7.33 33.07 -13.77
N PRO A 170 8.36 32.37 -14.28
CA PRO A 170 8.75 31.08 -13.73
C PRO A 170 9.28 31.18 -12.31
N ASN A 171 9.10 30.13 -11.52
CA ASN A 171 9.58 30.08 -10.13
C ASN A 171 11.12 30.02 -10.01
N ASN A 172 11.82 29.67 -11.10
CA ASN A 172 13.28 29.66 -11.13
C ASN A 172 13.84 30.01 -12.52
N GLN A 173 15.10 30.42 -12.54
CA GLN A 173 15.83 30.73 -13.76
C GLN A 173 15.89 29.54 -14.72
N ARG A 174 16.01 28.32 -14.19
CA ARG A 174 16.13 27.09 -14.99
C ARG A 174 14.94 26.89 -15.93
N VAL A 175 13.71 27.13 -15.47
CA VAL A 175 12.50 26.98 -16.27
C VAL A 175 12.43 28.06 -17.36
N GLU A 176 12.82 29.30 -17.05
CA GLU A 176 12.93 30.39 -18.02
C GLU A 176 13.92 30.02 -19.14
N ASP A 177 15.13 29.58 -18.78
CA ASP A 177 16.16 29.17 -19.73
C ASP A 177 15.69 27.99 -20.61
N GLN A 178 14.90 27.06 -20.05
CA GLN A 178 14.34 25.94 -20.79
C GLN A 178 13.25 26.37 -21.77
N ALA A 179 12.44 27.36 -21.41
CA ALA A 179 11.41 27.95 -22.27
C ALA A 179 12.06 28.68 -23.44
N PHE A 180 12.98 29.62 -23.19
CA PHE A 180 13.68 30.34 -24.24
C PHE A 180 14.74 29.51 -24.98
N GLY A 181 15.16 28.38 -24.40
CA GLY A 181 15.98 27.35 -25.05
C GLY A 181 15.21 26.52 -26.10
N ARG A 182 13.90 26.74 -26.27
CA ARG A 182 13.11 26.14 -27.35
C ARG A 182 13.35 26.79 -28.71
N THR A 183 13.88 28.02 -28.73
CA THR A 183 14.19 28.75 -29.97
C THR A 183 15.69 28.92 -30.19
N ALA A 184 16.06 29.38 -31.39
CA ALA A 184 17.43 29.67 -31.82
C ALA A 184 18.42 28.50 -31.68
N ARG A 185 17.95 27.25 -31.89
CA ARG A 185 18.78 26.04 -31.81
C ARG A 185 19.73 25.92 -33.01
N GLN A 186 20.92 25.35 -32.83
CA GLN A 186 21.87 25.07 -33.93
C GLN A 186 22.24 26.30 -34.79
N GLY A 187 22.33 27.48 -34.16
CA GLY A 187 22.69 28.74 -34.83
C GLY A 187 21.55 29.41 -35.61
N LYS A 188 20.33 28.89 -35.47
CA LYS A 188 19.12 29.45 -36.05
C LYS A 188 18.68 30.74 -35.35
N ARG A 189 17.85 31.53 -36.03
CA ARG A 189 17.31 32.78 -35.49
C ARG A 189 16.15 32.49 -34.55
N GLY A 190 15.94 33.36 -33.59
CA GLY A 190 14.83 33.20 -32.66
C GLY A 190 14.70 34.37 -31.72
N THR A 191 13.48 34.63 -31.25
CA THR A 191 13.24 35.65 -30.24
C THR A 191 12.39 35.13 -29.10
N GLY A 192 12.67 35.61 -27.89
CA GLY A 192 11.90 35.30 -26.69
C GLY A 192 11.23 36.57 -26.17
N LEU A 193 9.99 36.46 -25.72
CA LEU A 193 9.25 37.54 -25.09
C LEU A 193 8.50 36.99 -23.88
N MET A 194 8.47 37.76 -22.81
CA MET A 194 7.64 37.47 -21.66
C MET A 194 6.47 38.44 -21.59
N ILE A 195 5.26 37.91 -21.40
CA ILE A 195 4.03 38.71 -21.23
C ILE A 195 3.39 38.30 -19.91
N LEU A 196 3.45 39.19 -18.93
CA LEU A 196 3.08 38.91 -17.55
C LEU A 196 1.82 39.67 -17.14
N ASN A 197 0.99 39.03 -16.31
CA ASN A 197 -0.12 39.68 -15.63
C ASN A 197 0.37 40.22 -14.27
N SER A 198 0.22 41.52 -14.01
CA SER A 198 0.63 42.15 -12.75
C SER A 198 -0.09 41.60 -11.53
N MET A 199 -1.32 41.07 -11.69
CA MET A 199 -2.04 40.43 -10.59
C MET A 199 -1.35 39.15 -10.10
N ASN A 200 -0.54 38.51 -10.94
CA ASN A 200 0.23 37.31 -10.56
C ASN A 200 1.62 37.67 -10.01
N LEU A 201 1.94 38.97 -9.91
CA LEU A 201 3.23 39.47 -9.42
C LEU A 201 3.08 40.21 -8.07
N ILE A 202 1.93 40.09 -7.40
CA ILE A 202 1.63 40.80 -6.14
C ILE A 202 2.63 40.43 -5.03
N ASP A 203 3.17 39.21 -5.08
CA ASP A 203 4.18 38.74 -4.12
C ASP A 203 5.54 39.44 -4.27
N TYR A 204 5.74 40.23 -5.34
CA TYR A 204 6.96 40.98 -5.58
C TYR A 204 6.80 42.47 -5.24
N ASN A 205 7.77 43.02 -4.52
CA ASN A 205 7.73 44.39 -3.99
C ASN A 205 7.67 45.49 -5.06
N HIS A 206 8.18 45.22 -6.27
CA HIS A 206 8.27 46.18 -7.37
C HIS A 206 7.94 45.52 -8.71
N ILE A 207 7.18 46.21 -9.57
CA ILE A 207 6.71 45.71 -10.88
C ILE A 207 7.80 45.86 -11.98
N ASN A 208 9.02 46.29 -11.63
CA ASN A 208 10.12 46.30 -12.60
C ASN A 208 10.60 44.86 -12.86
N THR A 209 10.49 44.39 -14.11
CA THR A 209 10.87 43.03 -14.53
C THR A 209 12.25 42.59 -14.04
N THR A 210 13.25 43.48 -14.09
CA THR A 210 14.62 43.13 -13.68
C THR A 210 14.69 42.86 -12.18
N GLU A 211 13.99 43.66 -11.39
CA GLU A 211 13.88 43.48 -9.94
C GLU A 211 13.10 42.21 -9.60
N VAL A 212 12.00 41.93 -10.32
CA VAL A 212 11.22 40.68 -10.15
C VAL A 212 12.09 39.45 -10.39
N LYS A 213 12.92 39.44 -11.45
CA LYS A 213 13.87 38.33 -11.71
C LYS A 213 14.89 38.19 -10.57
N LEU A 214 15.43 39.30 -10.06
CA LEU A 214 16.37 39.28 -8.93
C LEU A 214 15.71 38.74 -7.64
N GLN A 215 14.51 39.21 -7.31
CA GLN A 215 13.77 38.75 -6.14
C GLN A 215 13.42 37.25 -6.25
N ARG A 216 13.02 36.78 -7.44
CA ARG A 216 12.82 35.34 -7.70
C ARG A 216 14.09 34.54 -7.39
N ASP A 217 15.24 34.97 -7.89
CA ASP A 217 16.49 34.23 -7.71
C ASP A 217 16.93 34.23 -6.22
N ILE A 218 16.63 35.30 -5.47
CA ILE A 218 16.81 35.34 -4.01
C ILE A 218 15.87 34.36 -3.31
N ILE A 219 14.59 34.32 -3.68
CA ILE A 219 13.60 33.40 -3.12
C ILE A 219 14.02 31.94 -3.39
N GLU A 220 14.43 31.62 -4.62
CA GLU A 220 14.95 30.29 -4.97
C GLU A 220 16.17 29.94 -4.10
N SER A 221 17.14 30.85 -3.98
CA SER A 221 18.35 30.63 -3.18
C SER A 221 18.03 30.36 -1.71
N ASN A 222 17.08 31.10 -1.12
CA ASN A 222 16.64 30.90 0.25
C ASN A 222 15.95 29.53 0.43
N MET A 223 15.05 29.15 -0.47
CA MET A 223 14.42 27.82 -0.44
C MET A 223 15.46 26.70 -0.57
N LEU A 224 16.45 26.85 -1.45
CA LEU A 224 17.52 25.86 -1.60
C LEU A 224 18.42 25.76 -0.36
N ASN A 225 18.70 26.88 0.31
CA ASN A 225 19.45 26.88 1.58
C ASN A 225 18.66 26.18 2.69
N GLU A 226 17.36 26.44 2.80
CA GLU A 226 16.49 25.77 3.76
C GLU A 226 16.43 24.26 3.49
N PHE A 227 16.28 23.87 2.23
CA PHE A 227 16.36 22.48 1.78
C PHE A 227 17.68 21.82 2.19
N GLN A 228 18.83 22.45 1.93
CA GLN A 228 20.15 21.89 2.28
C GLN A 228 20.33 21.76 3.81
N ASN A 229 19.86 22.74 4.58
CA ASN A 229 20.12 22.79 6.01
C ASN A 229 19.21 21.87 6.83
N ASN A 230 17.96 21.69 6.39
CA ASN A 230 16.92 20.99 7.15
C ASN A 230 16.54 19.67 6.47
N GLU A 231 15.95 19.75 5.27
CA GLU A 231 15.36 18.58 4.59
C GLU A 231 16.40 17.56 4.14
N LEU A 232 17.52 18.03 3.57
CA LEU A 232 18.56 17.14 3.04
C LEU A 232 19.18 16.28 4.14
N LYS A 233 19.45 16.87 5.31
CA LYS A 233 19.98 16.13 6.47
C LYS A 233 18.99 15.06 6.93
N LEU A 234 17.71 15.41 7.02
CA LEU A 234 16.67 14.46 7.39
C LEU A 234 16.57 13.31 6.39
N ILE A 235 16.59 13.61 5.08
CA ILE A 235 16.59 12.62 4.01
C ILE A 235 17.78 11.67 4.13
N GLN A 236 18.99 12.21 4.31
CA GLN A 236 20.21 11.42 4.45
C GLN A 236 20.19 10.52 5.69
N ILE A 237 19.70 11.05 6.82
CA ILE A 237 19.52 10.27 8.05
C ILE A 237 18.52 9.13 7.78
N LYS A 238 17.33 9.43 7.23
CA LYS A 238 16.32 8.40 6.92
C LYS A 238 16.85 7.33 5.99
N ASP A 239 17.54 7.70 4.91
CA ASP A 239 18.15 6.74 3.98
C ASP A 239 19.21 5.86 4.69
N LYS A 240 20.05 6.46 5.56
CA LYS A 240 21.04 5.72 6.36
C LYS A 240 20.37 4.73 7.31
N LEU A 241 19.38 5.18 8.08
CA LEU A 241 18.68 4.35 9.07
C LEU A 241 17.89 3.23 8.37
N PHE A 242 17.24 3.53 7.25
CA PHE A 242 16.51 2.52 6.47
C PHE A 242 17.47 1.46 5.91
N LYS A 243 18.65 1.85 5.43
CA LYS A 243 19.69 0.90 5.00
C LYS A 243 20.15 0.00 6.15
N GLN A 244 20.34 0.57 7.34
CA GLN A 244 20.68 -0.19 8.54
C GLN A 244 19.58 -1.19 8.91
N PHE A 245 18.32 -0.75 8.90
CA PHE A 245 17.16 -1.60 9.14
C PHE A 245 17.04 -2.73 8.11
N CYS A 246 17.25 -2.44 6.82
CA CYS A 246 17.30 -3.45 5.76
C CYS A 246 18.44 -4.46 5.96
N THR A 247 19.59 -4.01 6.47
CA THR A 247 20.73 -4.90 6.79
C THR A 247 20.33 -5.86 7.90
N PHE A 248 19.76 -5.35 8.99
CA PHE A 248 19.21 -6.16 10.09
C PHE A 248 18.18 -7.20 9.60
N LEU A 249 17.17 -6.77 8.82
CA LEU A 249 16.14 -7.68 8.31
C LEU A 249 16.72 -8.80 7.45
N ASN A 250 17.71 -8.49 6.60
CA ASN A 250 18.28 -9.47 5.68
C ASN A 250 19.32 -10.37 6.35
N GLU A 251 20.27 -9.81 7.07
CA GLU A 251 21.42 -10.53 7.62
C GLU A 251 21.11 -11.26 8.93
N GLU A 252 20.12 -10.80 9.70
CA GLU A 252 19.76 -11.44 10.97
C GLU A 252 18.47 -12.26 10.83
N ILE A 253 17.33 -11.61 10.54
CA ILE A 253 16.02 -12.29 10.55
C ILE A 253 15.90 -13.27 9.38
N ARG A 254 16.00 -12.78 8.13
CA ARG A 254 15.81 -13.62 6.94
C ARG A 254 16.86 -14.71 6.83
N HIS A 255 18.11 -14.39 7.13
CA HIS A 255 19.19 -15.37 7.13
C HIS A 255 18.92 -16.49 8.13
N ASP A 256 18.56 -16.17 9.38
CA ASP A 256 18.25 -17.18 10.40
C ASP A 256 17.06 -18.07 10.01
N ILE A 257 15.94 -17.47 9.57
CA ILE A 257 14.75 -18.22 9.12
C ILE A 257 15.12 -19.20 8.00
N ARG A 258 15.84 -18.74 6.97
CA ARG A 258 16.19 -19.56 5.80
C ARG A 258 17.29 -20.57 6.09
N TYR A 259 18.20 -20.28 7.02
CA TYR A 259 19.17 -21.23 7.53
C TYR A 259 18.47 -22.39 8.23
N ASN A 260 17.51 -22.09 9.10
CA ASN A 260 16.71 -23.10 9.79
C ASN A 260 15.82 -23.93 8.84
N GLN A 261 15.47 -23.38 7.67
CA GLN A 261 14.74 -24.10 6.61
C GLN A 261 15.64 -24.94 5.69
N GLY A 262 16.97 -24.92 5.89
CA GLY A 262 17.91 -25.66 5.05
C GLY A 262 18.08 -25.07 3.64
N CYS A 263 17.71 -23.81 3.42
CA CYS A 263 17.82 -23.16 2.11
C CYS A 263 19.26 -22.82 1.70
N PHE A 264 20.22 -22.92 2.62
CA PHE A 264 21.63 -22.64 2.37
C PHE A 264 22.45 -23.94 2.34
N GLN A 265 23.12 -24.22 1.23
CA GLN A 265 24.07 -25.35 1.12
C GLN A 265 25.44 -25.05 1.76
N THR A 266 25.80 -23.77 1.94
CA THR A 266 27.01 -23.27 2.62
C THR A 266 26.74 -21.90 3.26
N SER A 267 27.47 -21.56 4.33
CA SER A 267 27.28 -20.38 5.19
C SER A 267 27.64 -19.01 4.57
N LEU A 268 27.75 -18.93 3.24
CA LEU A 268 28.37 -17.79 2.55
C LEU A 268 27.51 -17.17 1.44
N ASN A 269 26.30 -17.69 1.20
CA ASN A 269 25.41 -17.12 0.19
C ASN A 269 24.69 -15.90 0.76
N ALA A 270 24.81 -14.75 0.09
CA ALA A 270 24.02 -13.58 0.41
C ALA A 270 22.53 -13.89 0.22
N VAL A 271 21.68 -13.45 1.17
CA VAL A 271 20.22 -13.67 1.11
C VAL A 271 19.63 -13.15 -0.22
N THR A 272 20.23 -12.09 -0.79
CA THR A 272 19.89 -11.52 -2.10
C THR A 272 19.99 -12.51 -3.27
N ASP A 273 20.92 -13.45 -3.23
CA ASP A 273 21.06 -14.44 -4.29
C ASP A 273 20.03 -15.57 -4.18
N VAL A 274 19.59 -15.87 -2.96
CA VAL A 274 18.55 -16.88 -2.69
C VAL A 274 17.17 -16.41 -3.15
N PHE A 275 16.88 -15.10 -3.12
CA PHE A 275 15.62 -14.52 -3.61
C PHE A 275 15.35 -14.80 -5.09
N LYS A 276 16.38 -15.09 -5.90
CA LYS A 276 16.21 -15.45 -7.31
C LYS A 276 15.62 -16.85 -7.49
N THR A 277 15.71 -17.70 -6.47
CA THR A 277 15.44 -19.14 -6.58
C THR A 277 14.40 -19.66 -5.57
N VAL A 278 14.25 -19.03 -4.41
CA VAL A 278 13.34 -19.47 -3.34
C VAL A 278 12.41 -18.33 -2.94
N MET A 279 11.10 -18.59 -3.02
CA MET A 279 10.06 -17.66 -2.58
C MET A 279 9.99 -17.62 -1.05
N PRO A 280 9.75 -16.44 -0.44
CA PRO A 280 9.60 -16.34 1.01
C PRO A 280 8.37 -17.10 1.49
N THR A 281 8.48 -17.74 2.65
CA THR A 281 7.35 -18.44 3.28
C THR A 281 6.35 -17.44 3.87
N VAL A 282 5.12 -17.90 4.14
CA VAL A 282 4.13 -17.07 4.85
C VAL A 282 4.64 -16.70 6.24
N TYR A 283 5.30 -17.63 6.94
CA TYR A 283 5.96 -17.33 8.21
C TYR A 283 7.00 -16.20 8.08
N GLU A 284 7.93 -16.31 7.14
CA GLU A 284 8.95 -15.28 6.87
C GLU A 284 8.30 -13.91 6.60
N THR A 285 7.30 -13.89 5.74
CA THR A 285 6.61 -12.65 5.33
C THR A 285 5.93 -11.95 6.51
N ASN A 286 5.25 -12.71 7.38
CA ASN A 286 4.54 -12.15 8.53
C ASN A 286 5.50 -11.68 9.64
N ILE A 287 6.63 -12.35 9.84
CA ILE A 287 7.66 -11.90 10.80
C ILE A 287 8.29 -10.58 10.32
N ILE A 288 8.59 -10.47 9.02
CA ILE A 288 9.12 -9.23 8.45
C ILE A 288 8.08 -8.12 8.57
N ALA A 289 6.82 -8.39 8.22
CA ALA A 289 5.76 -7.39 8.33
C ALA A 289 5.58 -6.88 9.77
N ALA A 290 5.69 -7.74 10.78
CA ALA A 290 5.66 -7.34 12.18
C ALA A 290 6.84 -6.42 12.57
N ALA A 291 8.03 -6.67 12.05
CA ALA A 291 9.18 -5.78 12.23
C ALA A 291 8.98 -4.44 11.50
N GLU A 292 8.43 -4.48 10.28
CA GLU A 292 8.13 -3.31 9.45
C GLU A 292 7.05 -2.41 10.08
N GLU A 293 6.04 -2.97 10.77
CA GLU A 293 5.04 -2.20 11.52
C GLU A 293 5.70 -1.36 12.62
N GLN A 294 6.57 -1.96 13.43
CA GLN A 294 7.28 -1.26 14.50
C GLN A 294 8.25 -0.21 13.94
N TRP A 295 8.91 -0.52 12.82
CA TRP A 295 9.73 0.42 12.07
C TRP A 295 8.93 1.61 11.54
N ALA A 296 7.73 1.37 11.00
CA ALA A 296 6.87 2.44 10.51
C ALA A 296 6.41 3.36 11.65
N MET A 297 6.16 2.82 12.85
CA MET A 297 5.89 3.64 14.04
C MET A 297 7.10 4.51 14.43
N PHE A 298 8.32 4.00 14.30
CA PHE A 298 9.54 4.79 14.51
C PHE A 298 9.68 5.90 13.47
N LEU A 299 9.47 5.60 12.18
CA LEU A 299 9.51 6.61 11.13
C LEU A 299 8.47 7.71 11.35
N ARG A 300 7.25 7.35 11.77
CA ARG A 300 6.21 8.34 12.10
C ARG A 300 6.65 9.28 13.22
N LYS A 301 7.27 8.77 14.29
CA LYS A 301 7.81 9.61 15.38
C LYS A 301 8.91 10.56 14.90
N LEU A 302 9.64 10.16 13.86
CA LEU A 302 10.68 10.97 13.25
C LEU A 302 10.10 12.01 12.26
N ASP A 303 8.99 11.69 11.60
CA ASP A 303 8.24 12.63 10.75
C ASP A 303 7.47 13.68 11.57
N ASP A 304 6.91 13.27 12.71
CA ASP A 304 6.18 14.13 13.64
C ASP A 304 7.11 14.95 14.57
N ASP A 305 8.42 14.99 14.28
CA ASP A 305 9.48 15.64 15.09
C ASP A 305 9.48 15.24 16.59
N THR A 306 8.89 14.07 16.91
CA THR A 306 8.86 13.55 18.28
C THR A 306 10.22 13.03 18.71
N ILE A 307 11.00 12.51 17.75
CA ILE A 307 12.41 12.13 17.90
C ILE A 307 13.25 13.17 17.15
N PRO A 308 14.06 13.99 17.85
CA PRO A 308 14.97 14.92 17.19
C PRO A 308 15.95 14.18 16.26
N SER A 309 16.26 14.77 15.11
CA SER A 309 17.16 14.19 14.10
C SER A 309 18.53 13.78 14.66
N ASP A 310 19.06 14.52 15.64
CA ASP A 310 20.33 14.23 16.31
C ASP A 310 20.31 12.92 17.13
N HIS A 311 19.13 12.51 17.63
CA HIS A 311 18.95 11.29 18.44
C HIS A 311 18.40 10.12 17.62
N ALA A 312 18.10 10.33 16.33
CA ALA A 312 17.46 9.35 15.47
C ALA A 312 18.28 8.05 15.33
N GLU A 313 19.61 8.16 15.27
CA GLU A 313 20.50 7.00 15.16
C GLU A 313 20.55 6.18 16.46
N GLU A 314 20.57 6.83 17.63
CA GLU A 314 20.54 6.14 18.91
C GLU A 314 19.21 5.40 19.12
N GLU A 315 18.08 6.06 18.82
CA GLU A 315 16.76 5.46 18.93
C GLU A 315 16.54 4.33 17.91
N CYS A 316 17.11 4.46 16.70
CA CYS A 316 17.10 3.38 15.71
C CYS A 316 17.87 2.15 16.20
N ASN A 317 19.06 2.35 16.80
CA ASN A 317 19.83 1.25 17.39
C ASN A 317 19.05 0.56 18.51
N LYS A 318 18.42 1.32 19.41
CA LYS A 318 17.56 0.78 20.48
C LYS A 318 16.39 -0.04 19.91
N LEU A 319 15.75 0.44 18.85
CA LEU A 319 14.68 -0.29 18.17
C LEU A 319 15.21 -1.60 17.57
N ILE A 320 16.34 -1.57 16.86
CA ILE A 320 16.92 -2.78 16.26
C ILE A 320 17.31 -3.79 17.35
N ASP A 321 17.88 -3.32 18.47
CA ASP A 321 18.22 -4.19 19.61
C ASP A 321 16.97 -4.81 20.25
N LEU A 322 15.89 -4.03 20.39
CA LEU A 322 14.60 -4.53 20.85
C LEU A 322 14.02 -5.58 19.89
N LEU A 323 13.99 -5.29 18.59
CA LEU A 323 13.51 -6.22 17.56
C LEU A 323 14.33 -7.51 17.54
N ARG A 324 15.65 -7.42 17.72
CA ARG A 324 16.54 -8.57 17.81
C ARG A 324 16.23 -9.43 19.05
N LYS A 325 15.96 -8.80 20.19
CA LYS A 325 15.57 -9.48 21.41
C LYS A 325 14.21 -10.16 21.23
N ASP A 326 13.22 -9.42 20.78
CA ASP A 326 11.85 -9.90 20.56
C ASP A 326 11.80 -11.03 19.51
N TYR A 327 12.66 -11.00 18.49
CA TYR A 327 12.81 -12.10 17.55
C TYR A 327 13.29 -13.39 18.23
N LYS A 328 14.34 -13.30 19.06
CA LYS A 328 14.89 -14.45 19.79
C LYS A 328 13.93 -15.02 20.83
N GLU A 329 13.09 -14.18 21.42
CA GLU A 329 12.07 -14.56 22.40
C GLU A 329 10.75 -15.02 21.75
N GLU A 330 10.65 -15.03 20.41
CA GLU A 330 9.42 -15.30 19.64
C GLU A 330 8.24 -14.34 19.98
N GLU A 331 8.54 -13.10 20.35
CA GLU A 331 7.58 -12.06 20.73
C GLU A 331 7.52 -10.89 19.75
N ILE A 332 8.21 -10.96 18.61
CA ILE A 332 8.28 -9.87 17.62
C ILE A 332 6.90 -9.51 17.04
N ILE A 333 5.99 -10.48 16.94
CA ILE A 333 4.62 -10.25 16.46
C ILE A 333 3.81 -9.64 17.59
N LYS A 334 3.39 -8.38 17.42
CA LYS A 334 2.47 -7.68 18.33
C LYS A 334 1.03 -7.59 17.78
N ASN A 335 0.84 -7.84 16.49
CA ASN A 335 -0.45 -7.84 15.83
C ASN A 335 -1.03 -9.26 15.75
N SER A 336 -2.21 -9.49 16.33
CA SER A 336 -2.88 -10.80 16.39
C SER A 336 -3.18 -11.40 15.01
N TYR A 337 -3.32 -10.54 14.00
CA TYR A 337 -3.56 -10.94 12.61
C TYR A 337 -2.46 -11.85 12.07
N TYR A 338 -1.19 -11.50 12.28
CA TYR A 338 -0.05 -12.26 11.73
C TYR A 338 0.03 -13.67 12.31
N TYR A 339 -0.24 -13.85 13.60
CA TYR A 339 -0.33 -15.18 14.20
C TYR A 339 -1.47 -16.00 13.60
N THR A 340 -2.63 -15.38 13.34
CA THR A 340 -3.78 -16.04 12.71
C THR A 340 -3.45 -16.48 11.28
N VAL A 341 -2.76 -15.65 10.51
CA VAL A 341 -2.32 -15.99 9.14
C VAL A 341 -1.31 -17.14 9.13
N ILE A 342 -0.30 -17.07 10.00
CA ILE A 342 0.70 -18.14 10.14
C ILE A 342 0.02 -19.47 10.53
N ALA A 343 -0.91 -19.43 11.49
CA ALA A 343 -1.64 -20.61 11.93
C ALA A 343 -2.49 -21.22 10.80
N ASN A 344 -3.19 -20.38 10.03
CA ASN A 344 -3.96 -20.84 8.88
C ASN A 344 -3.08 -21.48 7.80
N ASP A 345 -1.92 -20.88 7.50
CA ASP A 345 -0.95 -21.40 6.54
C ASP A 345 -0.43 -22.80 6.93
N ILE A 346 -0.09 -22.99 8.21
CA ILE A 346 0.37 -24.27 8.75
C ILE A 346 -0.66 -25.39 8.51
N ILE A 347 -1.95 -25.06 8.56
CA ILE A 347 -3.01 -26.06 8.39
C ILE A 347 -3.40 -26.24 6.91
N MET A 348 -3.38 -25.17 6.10
CA MET A 348 -3.87 -25.20 4.71
C MET A 348 -2.84 -25.73 3.70
N ASN A 349 -1.53 -25.57 3.95
CA ASN A 349 -0.49 -25.90 2.98
C ASN A 349 -0.30 -27.40 2.71
N ASP A 350 -0.96 -28.29 3.43
CA ASP A 350 -0.91 -29.73 3.19
C ASP A 350 -2.29 -30.34 3.37
N TRP A 351 -2.88 -30.85 2.29
CA TRP A 351 -4.24 -31.39 2.24
C TRP A 351 -4.43 -32.67 3.11
N SER A 352 -3.44 -33.05 3.92
CA SER A 352 -3.60 -34.08 4.94
C SER A 352 -4.43 -33.52 6.10
N ILE A 353 -5.75 -33.56 5.96
CA ILE A 353 -6.80 -33.01 6.84
C ILE A 353 -6.69 -33.45 8.33
N ARG A 354 -5.76 -34.34 8.70
CA ARG A 354 -5.68 -34.97 10.03
C ARG A 354 -4.27 -35.09 10.62
N ASN A 355 -3.37 -34.11 10.39
CA ASN A 355 -2.05 -34.12 11.03
C ASN A 355 -2.09 -33.45 12.43
N SER A 356 -2.19 -34.26 13.48
CA SER A 356 -2.27 -33.80 14.88
C SER A 356 -1.06 -32.96 15.31
N SER A 357 0.16 -33.24 14.81
CA SER A 357 1.36 -32.46 15.15
C SER A 357 1.30 -31.04 14.58
N LYS A 358 0.86 -30.88 13.32
CA LYS A 358 0.67 -29.55 12.70
C LYS A 358 -0.45 -28.78 13.38
N ALA A 359 -1.55 -29.44 13.72
CA ALA A 359 -2.66 -28.83 14.45
C ALA A 359 -2.22 -28.32 15.83
N LYS A 360 -1.34 -29.04 16.55
CA LYS A 360 -0.76 -28.57 17.82
C LYS A 360 0.10 -27.31 17.63
N ARG A 361 0.90 -27.25 16.56
CA ARG A 361 1.69 -26.06 16.23
C ARG A 361 0.81 -24.86 15.88
N ALA A 362 -0.21 -25.06 15.04
CA ALA A 362 -1.15 -23.99 14.67
C ALA A 362 -1.97 -23.51 15.88
N LEU A 363 -2.38 -24.43 16.76
CA LEU A 363 -3.08 -24.12 18.00
C LEU A 363 -2.29 -23.12 18.86
N SER A 364 -0.98 -23.34 19.06
CA SER A 364 -0.12 -22.42 19.82
C SER A 364 -0.13 -21.00 19.23
N HIS A 365 -0.10 -20.87 17.89
CA HIS A 365 -0.17 -19.55 17.24
C HIS A 365 -1.54 -18.89 17.40
N PHE A 366 -2.65 -19.64 17.28
CA PHE A 366 -3.98 -19.06 17.55
C PHE A 366 -4.16 -18.64 19.01
N GLU A 367 -3.60 -19.40 19.96
CA GLU A 367 -3.63 -19.02 21.38
C GLU A 367 -2.83 -17.73 21.63
N LYS A 368 -1.65 -17.58 21.01
CA LYS A 368 -0.88 -16.31 21.02
C LYS A 368 -1.70 -15.16 20.42
N ALA A 369 -2.44 -15.39 19.33
CA ALA A 369 -3.31 -14.38 18.73
C ALA A 369 -4.43 -13.91 19.67
N VAL A 370 -5.08 -14.85 20.38
CA VAL A 370 -6.12 -14.54 21.38
C VAL A 370 -5.55 -13.76 22.56
N GLN A 371 -4.34 -14.10 23.01
CA GLN A 371 -3.68 -13.40 24.13
C GLN A 371 -3.36 -11.93 23.80
N LEU A 372 -3.01 -11.64 22.55
CA LEU A 372 -2.70 -10.27 22.12
C LEU A 372 -3.94 -9.38 21.97
N ASP A 373 -5.04 -9.93 21.45
CA ASP A 373 -6.26 -9.18 21.23
C ASP A 373 -7.50 -10.06 21.43
N GLU A 374 -7.97 -10.14 22.67
CA GLU A 374 -9.18 -10.90 23.00
C GLU A 374 -10.41 -10.36 22.26
N ALA A 375 -10.48 -9.04 22.04
CA ALA A 375 -11.64 -8.37 21.47
C ALA A 375 -11.82 -8.63 19.97
N ALA A 376 -10.73 -8.77 19.21
CA ALA A 376 -10.74 -9.06 17.77
C ALA A 376 -10.27 -10.50 17.44
N SER A 377 -10.33 -11.42 18.40
CA SER A 377 -9.85 -12.81 18.24
C SER A 377 -10.86 -13.78 17.60
N GLY A 378 -11.93 -13.27 16.96
CA GLY A 378 -13.02 -14.10 16.43
C GLY A 378 -12.55 -15.19 15.46
N ALA A 379 -11.63 -14.84 14.55
CA ALA A 379 -11.03 -15.78 13.61
C ALA A 379 -10.05 -16.76 14.29
N ALA A 380 -9.30 -16.31 15.31
CA ALA A 380 -8.40 -17.17 16.05
C ALA A 380 -9.16 -18.24 16.85
N HIS A 381 -10.27 -17.88 17.50
CA HIS A 381 -11.13 -18.84 18.21
C HIS A 381 -11.77 -19.88 17.28
N LEU A 382 -12.10 -19.51 16.04
CA LEU A 382 -12.53 -20.46 15.00
C LEU A 382 -11.42 -21.49 14.73
N GLY A 383 -10.19 -21.01 14.54
CA GLY A 383 -9.01 -21.84 14.31
C GLY A 383 -8.70 -22.79 15.47
N ILE A 384 -8.78 -22.30 16.71
CA ILE A 384 -8.64 -23.11 17.94
C ILE A 384 -9.66 -24.24 17.97
N ALA A 385 -10.94 -23.93 17.69
CA ALA A 385 -11.99 -24.92 17.68
C ALA A 385 -11.73 -26.02 16.65
N TRP A 386 -11.26 -25.63 15.47
CA TRP A 386 -10.92 -26.57 14.41
C TRP A 386 -9.69 -27.42 14.74
N CYS A 387 -8.65 -26.82 15.33
CA CYS A 387 -7.47 -27.56 15.82
C CYS A 387 -7.86 -28.60 16.88
N ALA A 388 -8.75 -28.25 17.82
CA ALA A 388 -9.23 -29.18 18.84
C ALA A 388 -9.92 -30.41 18.22
N LEU A 389 -10.73 -30.22 17.17
CA LEU A 389 -11.39 -31.32 16.45
C LEU A 389 -10.41 -32.24 15.70
N ILE A 390 -9.26 -31.70 15.24
CA ILE A 390 -8.22 -32.48 14.55
C ILE A 390 -7.34 -33.24 15.55
N ILE A 391 -7.00 -32.62 16.69
CA ILE A 391 -6.10 -33.19 17.68
C ILE A 391 -6.77 -34.33 18.47
N GLN A 392 -8.06 -34.18 18.80
CA GLN A 392 -8.86 -35.16 19.54
C GLN A 392 -8.33 -35.54 20.93
N ASP A 393 -7.69 -34.58 21.64
CA ASP A 393 -7.32 -34.74 23.05
C ASP A 393 -8.57 -34.86 23.96
N GLU A 394 -8.40 -35.18 25.25
CA GLU A 394 -9.52 -35.32 26.19
C GLU A 394 -10.46 -34.10 26.17
N ASN A 395 -11.77 -34.38 26.13
CA ASN A 395 -12.85 -33.40 26.05
C ASN A 395 -12.77 -32.45 24.84
N TYR A 396 -12.14 -32.85 23.73
CA TYR A 396 -11.95 -32.01 22.54
C TYR A 396 -13.24 -31.39 22.00
N LYS A 397 -14.36 -32.13 21.99
CA LYS A 397 -15.66 -31.61 21.53
C LYS A 397 -16.16 -30.45 22.40
N LYS A 398 -15.94 -30.53 23.72
CA LYS A 398 -16.33 -29.48 24.66
C LYS A 398 -15.44 -28.24 24.48
N LYS A 399 -14.11 -28.43 24.36
CA LYS A 399 -13.14 -27.35 24.07
C LYS A 399 -13.44 -26.65 22.74
N ALA A 400 -13.78 -27.43 21.71
CA ALA A 400 -14.18 -26.90 20.40
C ALA A 400 -15.49 -26.11 20.50
N LEU A 401 -16.49 -26.62 21.23
CA LEU A 401 -17.76 -25.94 21.45
C LEU A 401 -17.58 -24.59 22.15
N GLU A 402 -16.82 -24.55 23.24
CA GLU A 402 -16.52 -23.32 23.98
C GLU A 402 -15.83 -22.28 23.10
N SER A 403 -14.88 -22.72 22.26
CA SER A 403 -14.15 -21.83 21.34
C SER A 403 -15.06 -21.32 20.20
N PHE A 404 -15.92 -22.17 19.62
CA PHE A 404 -16.90 -21.72 18.63
C PHE A 404 -17.91 -20.74 19.23
N GLU A 405 -18.38 -20.94 20.46
CA GLU A 405 -19.31 -20.01 21.12
C GLU A 405 -18.65 -18.65 21.39
N LYS A 406 -17.37 -18.63 21.78
CA LYS A 406 -16.58 -17.38 21.89
C LYS A 406 -16.41 -16.68 20.54
N SER A 407 -16.01 -17.41 19.50
CA SER A 407 -15.90 -16.89 18.13
C SER A 407 -17.22 -16.29 17.64
N LEU A 408 -18.33 -17.00 17.85
CA LEU A 408 -19.67 -16.55 17.48
C LEU A 408 -20.00 -15.21 18.15
N LYS A 409 -19.73 -15.08 19.45
CA LYS A 409 -19.99 -13.85 20.21
C LYS A 409 -19.20 -12.67 19.67
N ILE A 410 -17.90 -12.84 19.44
CA ILE A 410 -17.01 -11.79 18.96
C ILE A 410 -17.41 -11.36 17.54
N LEU A 411 -17.55 -12.31 16.61
CA LEU A 411 -17.93 -12.01 15.22
C LEU A 411 -19.33 -11.37 15.12
N SER A 412 -20.26 -11.77 16.00
CA SER A 412 -21.59 -11.14 16.06
C SER A 412 -21.51 -9.68 16.54
N ASN A 413 -20.64 -9.39 17.51
CA ASN A 413 -20.41 -8.02 17.98
C ASN A 413 -19.77 -7.16 16.88
N GLU A 414 -18.78 -7.69 16.16
CA GLU A 414 -18.18 -6.99 15.01
C GLU A 414 -19.22 -6.69 13.92
N MET A 415 -20.06 -7.66 13.58
CA MET A 415 -21.14 -7.48 12.61
C MET A 415 -22.14 -6.41 13.08
N ALA A 416 -22.52 -6.41 14.36
CA ALA A 416 -23.41 -5.42 14.94
C ALA A 416 -22.80 -4.00 14.91
N MET A 417 -21.49 -3.87 15.18
CA MET A 417 -20.78 -2.61 15.05
C MET A 417 -20.77 -2.10 13.61
N LEU A 418 -20.46 -2.96 12.64
CA LEU A 418 -20.46 -2.58 11.22
C LEU A 418 -21.84 -2.12 10.74
N ASN A 419 -22.90 -2.85 11.10
CA ASN A 419 -24.27 -2.47 10.78
C ASN A 419 -24.66 -1.13 11.41
N SER A 420 -24.21 -0.87 12.65
CA SER A 420 -24.45 0.41 13.34
C SER A 420 -23.71 1.56 12.67
N MET A 421 -22.46 1.34 12.26
CA MET A 421 -21.67 2.33 11.51
C MET A 421 -22.29 2.62 10.15
N GLN A 422 -22.75 1.60 9.43
CA GLN A 422 -23.45 1.75 8.17
C GLN A 422 -24.68 2.64 8.33
N LEU A 423 -25.56 2.32 9.29
CA LEU A 423 -26.78 3.09 9.52
C LEU A 423 -26.48 4.56 9.84
N LEU A 424 -25.46 4.82 10.68
CA LEU A 424 -25.05 6.19 11.02
C LEU A 424 -24.50 6.97 9.81
N LEU A 425 -23.75 6.31 8.93
CA LEU A 425 -23.18 6.92 7.74
C LEU A 425 -24.26 7.22 6.69
N GLU A 426 -25.19 6.29 6.47
CA GLU A 426 -26.36 6.49 5.60
C GLU A 426 -27.22 7.68 6.06
N GLN A 427 -27.42 7.82 7.38
CA GLN A 427 -28.18 8.94 7.94
C GLN A 427 -27.47 10.29 7.79
N LYS A 428 -26.13 10.33 7.92
CA LYS A 428 -25.36 11.57 7.89
C LYS A 428 -24.97 12.02 6.49
N GLN A 429 -24.87 11.09 5.53
CA GLN A 429 -24.39 11.37 4.18
C GLN A 429 -25.28 10.67 3.14
N PRO A 430 -26.18 11.40 2.46
CA PRO A 430 -27.09 10.83 1.46
C PRO A 430 -26.39 10.18 0.26
N THR A 431 -25.15 10.59 -0.06
CA THR A 431 -24.34 10.05 -1.15
C THR A 431 -23.46 8.86 -0.71
N PHE A 432 -23.53 8.44 0.55
CA PHE A 432 -22.69 7.37 1.09
C PHE A 432 -22.94 6.02 0.39
N THR A 433 -24.18 5.72 0.02
CA THR A 433 -24.56 4.44 -0.63
C THR A 433 -23.87 4.21 -1.97
N ASP A 434 -23.49 5.27 -2.67
CA ASP A 434 -22.77 5.19 -3.96
C ASP A 434 -21.24 5.19 -3.78
N SER A 435 -20.76 5.29 -2.54
CA SER A 435 -19.33 5.39 -2.23
C SER A 435 -18.61 4.03 -2.28
N GLU A 436 -17.30 4.07 -2.53
CA GLU A 436 -16.46 2.87 -2.47
C GLU A 436 -16.38 2.29 -1.05
N LEU A 437 -16.45 3.16 -0.03
CA LEU A 437 -16.47 2.74 1.38
C LEU A 437 -17.71 1.90 1.71
N TYR A 438 -18.88 2.26 1.16
CA TYR A 438 -20.09 1.46 1.31
C TYR A 438 -19.92 0.06 0.71
N LYS A 439 -19.33 -0.05 -0.49
CA LYS A 439 -19.04 -1.37 -1.09
C LYS A 439 -18.13 -2.20 -0.20
N GLN A 440 -17.04 -1.62 0.31
CA GLN A 440 -16.11 -2.30 1.22
C GLN A 440 -16.80 -2.78 2.50
N LEU A 441 -17.67 -1.95 3.09
CA LEU A 441 -18.43 -2.31 4.28
C LEU A 441 -19.38 -3.48 3.99
N MET A 442 -20.14 -3.42 2.90
CA MET A 442 -21.05 -4.49 2.50
C MET A 442 -20.31 -5.81 2.20
N THR A 443 -19.15 -5.75 1.56
CA THR A 443 -18.29 -6.92 1.36
C THR A 443 -17.88 -7.53 2.71
N LYS A 444 -17.43 -6.72 3.66
CA LYS A 444 -17.03 -7.20 4.99
C LYS A 444 -18.20 -7.81 5.76
N VAL A 445 -19.39 -7.19 5.73
CA VAL A 445 -20.62 -7.73 6.34
C VAL A 445 -20.99 -9.07 5.73
N THR A 446 -20.91 -9.20 4.40
CA THR A 446 -21.18 -10.47 3.70
C THR A 446 -20.22 -11.57 4.13
N ILE A 447 -18.91 -11.27 4.18
CA ILE A 447 -17.89 -12.21 4.64
C ILE A 447 -18.17 -12.65 6.07
N LEU A 448 -18.39 -11.71 7.00
CA LEU A 448 -18.71 -12.04 8.40
C LEU A 448 -19.99 -12.88 8.53
N GLY A 449 -21.02 -12.56 7.75
CA GLY A 449 -22.26 -13.35 7.72
C GLY A 449 -22.02 -14.81 7.31
N THR A 450 -21.14 -15.05 6.32
CA THR A 450 -20.78 -16.42 5.94
C THR A 450 -20.03 -17.17 7.05
N TYR A 451 -19.10 -16.51 7.74
CA TYR A 451 -18.41 -17.08 8.90
C TYR A 451 -19.38 -17.42 10.03
N LEU A 452 -20.29 -16.50 10.38
CA LEU A 452 -21.28 -16.71 11.44
C LEU A 452 -22.19 -17.91 11.16
N ASN A 453 -22.71 -18.03 9.94
CA ASN A 453 -23.54 -19.17 9.55
C ASN A 453 -22.77 -20.50 9.65
N SER A 454 -21.50 -20.50 9.23
CA SER A 454 -20.62 -21.67 9.34
C SER A 454 -20.39 -22.06 10.81
N VAL A 455 -20.06 -21.10 11.68
CA VAL A 455 -19.86 -21.32 13.12
C VAL A 455 -21.13 -21.88 13.77
N GLN A 456 -22.29 -21.30 13.49
CA GLN A 456 -23.57 -21.77 14.03
C GLN A 456 -23.88 -23.19 13.57
N GLY A 457 -23.64 -23.52 12.30
CA GLY A 457 -23.78 -24.87 11.76
C GLY A 457 -22.88 -25.88 12.49
N ASN A 458 -21.61 -25.52 12.72
CA ASN A 458 -20.64 -26.37 13.43
C ASN A 458 -21.02 -26.58 14.90
N ILE A 459 -21.46 -25.53 15.61
CA ILE A 459 -22.00 -25.64 16.97
C ILE A 459 -23.18 -26.60 17.00
N GLY A 460 -24.11 -26.47 16.05
CA GLY A 460 -25.26 -27.35 15.91
C GLY A 460 -24.86 -28.81 15.69
N ALA A 461 -23.89 -29.06 14.81
CA ALA A 461 -23.36 -30.39 14.53
C ALA A 461 -22.68 -31.02 15.76
N ILE A 462 -21.84 -30.27 16.48
CA ILE A 462 -21.19 -30.76 17.70
C ILE A 462 -22.23 -31.04 18.79
N LYS A 463 -23.17 -30.12 19.04
CA LYS A 463 -24.26 -30.31 20.00
C LYS A 463 -25.11 -31.52 19.64
N LYS A 464 -25.40 -31.74 18.36
CA LYS A 464 -26.09 -32.94 17.89
C LYS A 464 -25.27 -34.18 18.26
N SER A 465 -23.97 -34.22 17.95
CA SER A 465 -23.06 -35.34 18.26
C SER A 465 -22.83 -35.61 19.75
N LEU A 466 -23.24 -34.70 20.64
CA LEU A 466 -23.19 -34.88 22.10
C LEU A 466 -24.53 -35.33 22.69
N ARG A 467 -25.61 -35.38 21.90
CA ARG A 467 -26.92 -35.87 22.37
C ARG A 467 -26.85 -37.35 22.67
N LEU A 468 -27.37 -37.75 23.83
CA LEU A 468 -27.52 -39.17 24.15
C LEU A 468 -28.37 -39.87 23.09
N ILE A 469 -27.90 -41.03 22.66
CA ILE A 469 -28.69 -41.99 21.90
C ILE A 469 -29.37 -42.93 22.89
N ASP A 470 -30.62 -43.29 22.59
CA ASP A 470 -31.40 -44.21 23.40
C ASP A 470 -30.84 -45.63 23.31
N LEU A 471 -30.46 -46.18 24.45
CA LEU A 471 -30.19 -47.60 24.62
C LEU A 471 -31.53 -48.34 24.55
N ILE A 472 -31.72 -49.21 23.56
CA ILE A 472 -32.96 -49.97 23.34
C ILE A 472 -32.91 -51.30 24.08
N GLU A 473 -31.77 -51.99 24.05
CA GLU A 473 -31.71 -53.37 24.52
C GLU A 473 -30.34 -53.73 25.09
N ILE A 474 -30.36 -54.50 26.19
CA ILE A 474 -29.19 -55.13 26.79
C ILE A 474 -29.37 -56.64 26.70
N LYS A 475 -28.40 -57.35 26.12
CA LYS A 475 -28.36 -58.81 26.07
C LYS A 475 -27.19 -59.33 26.88
N GLN A 476 -27.46 -60.19 27.86
CA GLN A 476 -26.42 -60.90 28.61
C GLN A 476 -26.09 -62.23 27.92
N GLN A 477 -24.80 -62.51 27.72
CA GLN A 477 -24.36 -63.75 27.08
C GLN A 477 -23.95 -64.78 28.14
N SER A 478 -24.71 -65.87 28.28
CA SER A 478 -24.32 -67.05 29.07
C SER A 478 -24.06 -68.24 28.14
N ASN A 479 -23.20 -69.18 28.56
CA ASN A 479 -22.58 -70.22 27.72
C ASN A 479 -23.51 -71.24 27.03
N SER A 480 -24.83 -71.06 27.07
CA SER A 480 -25.77 -71.77 26.20
C SER A 480 -27.17 -71.16 26.34
N ASN A 481 -27.63 -70.47 25.29
CA ASN A 481 -28.90 -69.76 25.13
C ASN A 481 -28.99 -68.36 25.79
N VAL A 482 -29.28 -67.37 24.93
CA VAL A 482 -29.52 -65.96 25.29
C VAL A 482 -30.79 -65.88 26.15
N LEU A 483 -30.64 -65.51 27.42
CA LEU A 483 -31.73 -65.37 28.38
C LEU A 483 -31.56 -64.08 29.17
N GLU A 484 -31.95 -62.97 28.54
CA GLU A 484 -32.80 -61.91 29.09
C GLU A 484 -32.73 -60.73 28.12
N LYS A 485 -33.92 -60.31 27.65
CA LYS A 485 -34.09 -59.10 26.84
C LYS A 485 -34.61 -58.02 27.78
N ILE A 486 -33.76 -57.09 28.15
CA ILE A 486 -34.19 -55.89 28.87
C ILE A 486 -34.41 -54.82 27.79
N GLU A 487 -35.66 -54.64 27.36
CA GLU A 487 -36.04 -53.50 26.52
C GLU A 487 -36.09 -52.25 27.38
N TYR A 488 -35.25 -51.27 27.04
CA TYR A 488 -35.15 -50.00 27.72
C TYR A 488 -35.51 -48.88 26.74
N TYR A 489 -36.33 -47.92 27.16
CA TYR A 489 -36.74 -46.79 26.35
C TYR A 489 -36.37 -45.51 27.09
N TYR A 490 -35.18 -44.97 26.79
CA TYR A 490 -34.56 -43.84 27.49
C TYR A 490 -35.38 -42.52 27.42
N GLU A 491 -36.32 -42.40 26.47
CA GLU A 491 -37.17 -41.21 26.32
C GLU A 491 -37.96 -40.83 27.61
N ARG A 492 -38.27 -41.80 28.49
CA ARG A 492 -39.06 -41.52 29.72
C ARG A 492 -38.28 -40.83 30.84
N GLU A 493 -36.95 -40.89 30.87
CA GLU A 493 -36.15 -40.38 32.00
C GLU A 493 -35.44 -39.04 31.73
N ARG A 494 -35.49 -38.50 30.51
CA ARG A 494 -34.94 -37.16 30.18
C ARG A 494 -35.46 -36.02 31.07
N ASN A 495 -36.64 -36.18 31.67
CA ASN A 495 -37.29 -35.16 32.52
C ASN A 495 -37.04 -35.32 34.02
N SER A 496 -36.33 -36.35 34.45
CA SER A 496 -36.04 -36.59 35.87
C SER A 496 -34.56 -36.90 36.01
N ASN A 497 -33.80 -36.10 36.77
CA ASN A 497 -32.39 -36.33 37.13
C ASN A 497 -32.16 -37.61 37.96
N LYS A 498 -32.77 -38.74 37.58
CA LYS A 498 -32.52 -40.06 38.14
C LYS A 498 -31.45 -40.72 37.28
N LYS A 499 -30.33 -41.07 37.90
CA LYS A 499 -29.35 -41.99 37.31
C LYS A 499 -29.91 -43.41 37.44
N LEU A 500 -29.72 -44.22 36.40
CA LEU A 500 -30.06 -45.64 36.43
C LEU A 500 -29.04 -46.40 37.28
N GLU A 501 -29.51 -47.36 38.08
CA GLU A 501 -28.67 -48.38 38.72
C GLU A 501 -28.86 -49.70 38.00
N ILE A 502 -28.18 -49.90 36.86
CA ILE A 502 -28.12 -51.21 36.21
C ILE A 502 -26.92 -51.96 36.78
N LYS A 503 -27.15 -52.98 37.61
CA LYS A 503 -26.08 -53.83 38.18
C LYS A 503 -25.65 -54.88 37.16
N MET A 504 -24.47 -54.68 36.58
CA MET A 504 -23.83 -55.66 35.69
C MET A 504 -22.73 -56.43 36.43
N ASP A 505 -22.62 -57.73 36.15
CA ASP A 505 -21.58 -58.58 36.73
C ASP A 505 -20.28 -58.49 35.92
N LYS A 506 -19.13 -58.40 36.60
CA LYS A 506 -17.81 -58.17 35.98
C LYS A 506 -17.31 -59.35 35.14
N GLN A 507 -17.93 -60.53 35.24
CA GLN A 507 -17.51 -61.75 34.56
C GLN A 507 -18.42 -62.16 33.39
N THR A 508 -19.35 -61.30 32.97
CA THR A 508 -20.28 -61.62 31.87
C THR A 508 -20.16 -60.64 30.71
N ASP A 509 -20.22 -61.16 29.48
CA ASP A 509 -20.26 -60.34 28.27
C ASP A 509 -21.68 -59.81 28.04
N TYR A 510 -21.78 -58.50 27.81
CA TYR A 510 -23.03 -57.81 27.50
C TYR A 510 -22.99 -57.21 26.09
N THR A 511 -24.06 -57.41 25.32
CA THR A 511 -24.28 -56.72 24.04
C THR A 511 -25.31 -55.61 24.24
N LEU A 512 -24.93 -54.37 23.91
CA LEU A 512 -25.78 -53.18 24.01
C LEU A 512 -26.27 -52.78 22.62
N ILE A 513 -27.57 -52.54 22.47
CA ILE A 513 -28.21 -52.13 21.22
C ILE A 513 -28.80 -50.74 21.40
N PHE A 514 -28.45 -49.82 20.51
CA PHE A 514 -28.84 -48.41 20.54
C PHE A 514 -29.69 -48.07 19.32
N ASN A 515 -30.61 -47.11 19.46
CA ASN A 515 -31.38 -46.59 18.33
C ASN A 515 -30.49 -45.75 17.42
N ASP A 516 -30.48 -45.98 16.11
CA ASP A 516 -29.68 -45.18 15.15
C ASP A 516 -28.14 -45.18 15.36
N LEU A 517 -27.57 -46.20 16.01
CA LEU A 517 -26.10 -46.35 16.08
C LEU A 517 -25.53 -46.69 14.70
N THR A 518 -24.67 -45.82 14.17
CA THR A 518 -24.01 -46.05 12.87
C THR A 518 -22.52 -46.32 13.03
N TRP A 519 -21.97 -47.12 12.11
CA TRP A 519 -20.54 -47.46 12.08
C TRP A 519 -19.65 -46.36 11.47
N ARG A 520 -20.25 -45.27 10.95
CA ARG A 520 -19.47 -44.16 10.40
C ARG A 520 -18.82 -43.40 11.56
N GLU A 521 -17.49 -43.41 11.64
CA GLU A 521 -16.72 -42.72 12.68
C GLU A 521 -17.15 -41.24 12.86
N ASP A 522 -17.46 -40.55 11.76
CA ASP A 522 -17.82 -39.13 11.75
C ASP A 522 -19.28 -38.83 12.16
N SER A 523 -20.11 -39.87 12.37
CA SER A 523 -21.53 -39.71 12.73
C SER A 523 -21.76 -39.20 14.15
N GLY A 524 -20.74 -39.32 15.01
CA GLY A 524 -20.82 -39.03 16.44
C GLY A 524 -21.65 -40.05 17.24
N THR A 525 -22.32 -41.01 16.60
CA THR A 525 -23.24 -41.95 17.28
C THR A 525 -22.52 -42.89 18.24
N ILE A 526 -21.24 -43.20 17.97
CA ILE A 526 -20.39 -44.00 18.86
C ILE A 526 -20.11 -43.24 20.15
N ASP A 527 -19.72 -41.96 20.06
CA ASP A 527 -19.48 -41.13 21.25
C ASP A 527 -20.76 -40.93 22.08
N GLN A 528 -21.90 -40.77 21.41
CA GLN A 528 -23.20 -40.66 22.07
C GLN A 528 -23.55 -41.93 22.84
N ALA A 529 -23.30 -43.11 22.25
CA ALA A 529 -23.48 -44.39 22.92
C ALA A 529 -22.54 -44.53 24.12
N LEU A 530 -21.26 -44.17 23.99
CA LEU A 530 -20.29 -44.19 25.10
C LEU A 530 -20.70 -43.25 26.25
N ILE A 531 -21.24 -42.06 25.95
CA ILE A 531 -21.76 -41.14 26.97
C ILE A 531 -23.02 -41.71 27.62
N THR A 532 -23.94 -42.30 26.85
CA THR A 532 -25.13 -42.99 27.40
C THR A 532 -24.70 -44.11 28.35
N ILE A 533 -23.68 -44.90 27.98
CA ILE A 533 -23.09 -45.93 28.85
C ILE A 533 -22.54 -45.29 30.14
N ASN A 534 -21.61 -44.34 30.04
CA ASN A 534 -21.02 -43.71 31.21
C ASN A 534 -22.04 -43.01 32.15
N ASN A 535 -23.16 -42.53 31.61
CA ASN A 535 -24.22 -41.92 32.41
C ASN A 535 -25.19 -42.94 33.02
N ALA A 536 -25.37 -44.09 32.38
CA ALA A 536 -26.30 -45.14 32.81
C ALA A 536 -25.66 -46.15 33.79
N TYR A 537 -24.32 -46.19 33.87
CA TYR A 537 -23.59 -47.19 34.66
C TYR A 537 -22.65 -46.53 35.69
N TYR A 538 -22.53 -47.15 36.86
CA TYR A 538 -21.57 -46.81 37.91
C TYR A 538 -20.65 -47.99 38.18
#